data_AF-A0AAX2DFB6-F1
#
_entry.id   AF-A0AAX2DFB6-F1
#
_cell.length_a   1.000
_cell.length_b   1.000
_cell.length_c   1.000
_cell.angle_alpha   90.00
_cell.angle_beta   90.00
_cell.angle_gamma   90.00
#
_symmetry.space_group_name_H-M   'P 1'
#
loop_
_entity.id
_entity.type
_entity.pdbx_description
1 polymer ?
#
loop_
_entity_poly.entity_id
_entity_poly.type
_entity_poly.pdbx_seq_one_letter_code
_entity_poly.pdbx_strand_id
1 'polypeptide(L)'
;MSTIAPNATILDDDYQHAVVDMTCLFHNGACYLVFASAQLFPTELGAPAEESPTSYPVKKMKSGSRLVRRRYVVTAKQARDWYRDCLAGGVQLLMGDEQRYPLLHERLFPEPSWPHLVATEDFVAVSDVEGPLRVHHLMPRDCPPMISQLYDTEPAAVAWLCSEMGIDFLRHPEQFGSVHLLLPNPVLRDMQIRLHVDDQGAEKTVLRLSPRHNHSARGLEVMMLEHRPTGISAIQTVTAEGSYLEIPHAGTAEKFELFIRCPVRGVLAWKKDRSYYTQMNFGLEVIGTQKTIQVPGKDGLSFNVAIRERVSERVMGKPARTNGIPARLRKGQYDRQRTSAAEDLGQKWLHRNQEEATSFVRHLIGEAKHRVWIIDPYFATAELFSFAAATAYLNTEVTILTGASTALTRPDEHYKDKEAGEAMLLNTSKDDMKHIKVRVMTGSMPTVHDRFLVIDNDVWFTGNSLNSLGERAGMMIKLPAPEPVIDKISQVLHDPERTKTLDDWVQHRLATRESAPCSKFVKLLRWARKLKRGSLGISPPCSTAQRPVLKPAGKTTEIGVETEKAP
;
A
#
# COMPACT_ATOMS: atom_id res chain seq x y z
N MET A 1 7.78 26.09 -52.68
CA MET A 1 7.33 25.04 -51.73
C MET A 1 8.48 24.82 -50.75
N SER A 2 8.39 25.43 -49.57
CA SER A 2 9.46 25.40 -48.58
C SER A 2 9.39 24.09 -47.80
N THR A 3 10.46 23.30 -47.87
CA THR A 3 10.67 22.08 -47.10
C THR A 3 10.67 22.40 -45.61
N ILE A 4 9.58 22.05 -44.93
CA ILE A 4 9.46 22.10 -43.47
C ILE A 4 10.46 21.08 -42.92
N ALA A 5 11.52 21.56 -42.26
CA ALA A 5 12.42 20.71 -41.49
C ALA A 5 11.60 19.89 -40.47
N PRO A 6 11.92 18.61 -40.24
CA PRO A 6 11.15 17.77 -39.33
C PRO A 6 11.11 18.43 -37.95
N ASN A 7 9.89 18.70 -37.46
CA ASN A 7 9.54 19.33 -36.18
C ASN A 7 10.66 19.25 -35.13
N ALA A 8 11.42 20.33 -34.96
CA ALA A 8 12.39 20.44 -33.87
C ALA A 8 11.63 20.41 -32.53
N THR A 9 11.71 19.28 -31.82
CA THR A 9 11.04 19.09 -30.52
C THR A 9 11.67 19.95 -29.41
N ILE A 10 12.90 20.42 -29.62
CA ILE A 10 13.68 21.28 -28.72
C ILE A 10 14.30 22.39 -29.57
N LEU A 11 13.98 23.66 -29.29
CA LEU A 11 14.59 24.80 -29.98
C LEU A 11 15.85 25.27 -29.25
N ASP A 12 16.79 25.89 -29.96
CA ASP A 12 18.07 26.32 -29.38
C ASP A 12 17.92 27.41 -28.31
N ASP A 13 16.93 28.28 -28.47
CA ASP A 13 16.67 29.39 -27.54
C ASP A 13 15.79 28.99 -26.33
N ASP A 14 15.31 27.74 -26.30
CA ASP A 14 14.44 27.27 -25.21
C ASP A 14 15.21 27.12 -23.89
N TYR A 15 16.50 26.77 -23.97
CA TYR A 15 17.33 26.39 -22.82
C TYR A 15 18.77 26.91 -22.98
N GLN A 16 19.32 27.52 -21.93
CA GLN A 16 20.70 28.01 -21.94
C GLN A 16 21.66 27.11 -21.14
N HIS A 17 21.20 26.63 -19.98
CA HIS A 17 21.98 25.82 -19.05
C HIS A 17 21.38 24.44 -18.88
N ALA A 18 22.18 23.51 -18.36
CA ALA A 18 21.75 22.16 -18.03
C ALA A 18 22.56 21.60 -16.86
N VAL A 19 21.98 20.63 -16.17
CA VAL A 19 22.67 19.79 -15.19
C VAL A 19 22.65 18.36 -15.69
N VAL A 20 23.81 17.73 -15.75
CA VAL A 20 23.92 16.29 -15.91
C VAL A 20 24.20 15.69 -14.52
N ASP A 21 23.21 15.05 -13.92
CA ASP A 21 23.34 14.37 -12.62
C ASP A 21 23.59 12.89 -12.87
N MET A 22 24.69 12.36 -12.33
CA MET A 22 25.12 10.98 -12.54
C MET A 22 25.41 10.31 -11.20
N THR A 23 24.89 9.11 -11.03
CA THR A 23 25.30 8.22 -9.95
C THR A 23 25.97 6.98 -10.50
N CYS A 24 27.14 6.67 -9.96
CA CYS A 24 28.00 5.56 -10.38
C CYS A 24 28.40 4.69 -9.20
N LEU A 25 28.52 3.38 -9.44
CA LEU A 25 29.09 2.40 -8.52
C LEU A 25 30.54 2.12 -8.94
N PHE A 26 31.49 2.47 -8.07
CA PHE A 26 32.88 2.07 -8.23
C PHE A 26 33.08 0.72 -7.56
N HIS A 27 33.50 -0.29 -8.34
CA HIS A 27 33.74 -1.64 -7.86
C HIS A 27 34.88 -2.30 -8.63
N ASN A 28 35.87 -2.85 -7.93
CA ASN A 28 37.06 -3.52 -8.52
C ASN A 28 37.79 -2.69 -9.60
N GLY A 29 37.91 -1.38 -9.41
CA GLY A 29 38.58 -0.49 -10.37
C GLY A 29 37.75 -0.14 -11.61
N ALA A 30 36.50 -0.63 -11.71
CA ALA A 30 35.55 -0.26 -12.74
C ALA A 30 34.48 0.71 -12.20
N CYS A 31 33.91 1.52 -13.10
CA CYS A 31 32.85 2.48 -12.82
C CYS A 31 31.58 2.02 -13.53
N TYR A 32 30.52 1.70 -12.80
CA TYR A 32 29.25 1.22 -13.35
C TYR A 32 28.17 2.30 -13.25
N LEU A 33 27.42 2.52 -14.33
CA LEU A 33 26.28 3.43 -14.32
C LEU A 33 25.16 2.88 -13.42
N VAL A 34 24.74 3.67 -12.43
CA VAL A 34 23.56 3.38 -11.59
C VAL A 34 22.34 4.11 -12.09
N PHE A 35 22.48 5.40 -12.41
CA PHE A 35 21.42 6.27 -12.91
C PHE A 35 22.04 7.56 -13.45
N ALA A 36 21.47 8.15 -14.49
CA ALA A 36 21.81 9.51 -14.91
C ALA A 36 20.60 10.29 -15.46
N SER A 37 20.66 11.61 -15.32
CA SER A 37 19.72 12.52 -15.97
C SER A 37 20.43 13.76 -16.50
N ALA A 38 19.99 14.25 -17.66
CA ALA A 38 20.32 15.58 -18.18
C ALA A 38 19.06 16.44 -18.07
N GLN A 39 19.06 17.38 -17.12
CA GLN A 39 17.99 18.35 -16.94
C GLN A 39 18.37 19.68 -17.58
N LEU A 40 17.58 20.13 -18.55
CA LEU A 40 17.76 21.44 -19.17
C LEU A 40 17.01 22.52 -18.38
N PHE A 41 17.56 23.72 -18.35
CA PHE A 41 17.00 24.86 -17.61
C PHE A 41 16.48 25.87 -18.62
N PRO A 42 15.17 26.21 -18.59
CA PRO A 42 14.60 27.22 -19.46
C PRO A 42 15.44 28.50 -19.42
N THR A 43 15.64 29.18 -20.55
CA THR A 43 16.54 30.35 -20.68
C THR A 43 16.31 31.46 -19.64
N GLU A 44 15.10 31.58 -19.11
CA GLU A 44 14.77 32.50 -18.00
C GLU A 44 15.52 32.18 -16.69
N LEU A 45 15.88 30.91 -16.46
CA LEU A 45 16.57 30.45 -15.28
C LEU A 45 18.09 30.51 -15.48
N GLY A 46 18.79 31.05 -14.49
CA GLY A 46 20.25 31.05 -14.46
C GLY A 46 20.82 29.64 -14.25
N ALA A 47 22.13 29.52 -14.43
CA ALA A 47 22.84 28.28 -14.09
C ALA A 47 22.67 27.96 -12.60
N PRO A 48 22.36 26.71 -12.25
CA PRO A 48 22.33 26.28 -10.86
C PRO A 48 23.75 26.32 -10.24
N ALA A 49 23.80 26.33 -8.91
CA ALA A 49 25.07 26.28 -8.19
C ALA A 49 25.79 24.95 -8.42
N GLU A 50 27.12 25.00 -8.48
CA GLU A 50 27.92 23.78 -8.50
C GLU A 50 27.88 23.10 -7.13
N GLU A 51 27.76 21.78 -7.15
CA GLU A 51 27.72 20.95 -5.94
C GLU A 51 28.94 20.03 -5.90
N SER A 52 29.48 19.84 -4.68
CA SER A 52 30.58 18.90 -4.49
C SER A 52 30.10 17.45 -4.63
N PRO A 53 30.89 16.55 -5.25
CA PRO A 53 30.52 15.14 -5.37
C PRO A 53 30.30 14.50 -3.99
N THR A 54 29.22 13.75 -3.84
CA THR A 54 28.93 12.96 -2.63
C THR A 54 29.29 11.49 -2.87
N SER A 55 29.65 10.76 -1.80
CA SER A 55 30.00 9.35 -1.93
C SER A 55 29.64 8.55 -0.68
N TYR A 56 29.35 7.26 -0.87
CA TYR A 56 28.99 6.33 0.19
C TYR A 56 29.74 5.01 0.06
N PRO A 57 30.43 4.53 1.11
CA PRO A 57 31.15 3.27 1.07
C PRO A 57 30.20 2.07 1.10
N VAL A 58 30.43 1.09 0.23
CA VAL A 58 29.66 -0.16 0.15
C VAL A 58 30.49 -1.27 0.80
N LYS A 59 30.13 -1.68 2.02
CA LYS A 59 31.00 -2.44 2.94
C LYS A 59 31.01 -3.96 2.71
N LYS A 60 29.87 -4.52 2.30
CA LYS A 60 29.62 -5.94 2.05
C LYS A 60 29.97 -6.35 0.62
N MET A 61 30.14 -5.39 -0.28
CA MET A 61 30.87 -5.61 -1.52
C MET A 61 32.38 -5.58 -1.23
N LYS A 62 33.18 -6.21 -2.09
CA LYS A 62 34.66 -6.30 -1.93
C LYS A 62 35.28 -4.94 -1.53
N SER A 63 36.38 -5.00 -0.79
CA SER A 63 37.07 -3.83 -0.23
C SER A 63 37.30 -2.74 -1.30
N GLY A 64 36.90 -1.51 -0.97
CA GLY A 64 37.05 -0.33 -1.85
C GLY A 64 35.84 0.02 -2.72
N SER A 65 34.73 -0.69 -2.59
CA SER A 65 33.49 -0.37 -3.32
C SER A 65 32.82 0.88 -2.76
N ARG A 66 32.37 1.79 -3.63
CA ARG A 66 31.65 3.01 -3.23
C ARG A 66 30.66 3.48 -4.28
N LEU A 67 29.54 4.03 -3.83
CA LEU A 67 28.66 4.84 -4.66
C LEU A 67 29.16 6.28 -4.69
N VAL A 68 29.04 6.94 -5.84
CA VAL A 68 29.39 8.34 -6.03
C VAL A 68 28.31 9.01 -6.85
N ARG A 69 27.81 10.16 -6.37
CA ARG A 69 26.95 11.05 -7.13
C ARG A 69 27.75 12.27 -7.55
N ARG A 70 27.59 12.69 -8.80
CA ARG A 70 28.24 13.87 -9.36
C ARG A 70 27.29 14.64 -10.27
N ARG A 71 27.18 15.94 -10.02
CA ARG A 71 26.39 16.88 -10.83
C ARG A 71 27.34 17.73 -11.66
N TYR A 72 27.13 17.77 -12.96
CA TYR A 72 27.88 18.60 -13.88
C TYR A 72 27.00 19.75 -14.37
N VAL A 73 27.34 20.98 -14.00
CA VAL A 73 26.69 22.19 -14.54
C VAL A 73 27.33 22.48 -15.90
N VAL A 74 26.55 22.41 -16.96
CA VAL A 74 27.01 22.55 -18.35
C VAL A 74 26.06 23.43 -19.16
N THR A 75 26.42 23.76 -20.40
CA THR A 75 25.49 24.43 -21.32
C THR A 75 24.42 23.46 -21.81
N ALA A 76 23.23 23.96 -22.16
CA ALA A 76 22.18 23.14 -22.74
C ALA A 76 22.61 22.43 -24.03
N LYS A 77 23.51 23.06 -24.81
CA LYS A 77 24.12 22.43 -25.99
C LYS A 77 24.96 21.21 -25.61
N GLN A 78 25.88 21.35 -24.65
CA GLN A 78 26.72 20.24 -24.18
C GLN A 78 25.88 19.08 -23.62
N ALA A 79 24.84 19.35 -22.84
CA ALA A 79 23.95 18.30 -22.34
C ALA A 79 23.18 17.57 -23.46
N ARG A 80 22.72 18.30 -24.49
CA ARG A 80 22.06 17.69 -25.66
C ARG A 80 23.02 16.84 -26.49
N ASP A 81 24.27 17.30 -26.65
CA ASP A 81 25.31 16.57 -27.37
C ASP A 81 25.68 15.29 -26.59
N TRP A 82 25.90 15.39 -25.28
CA TRP A 82 26.10 14.23 -24.40
C TRP A 82 24.95 13.22 -24.48
N TYR A 83 23.70 13.68 -24.45
CA TYR A 83 22.55 12.78 -24.55
C TYR A 83 22.46 12.10 -25.93
N ARG A 84 22.90 12.78 -26.99
CA ARG A 84 22.98 12.22 -28.35
C ARG A 84 24.05 11.15 -28.45
N ASP A 85 25.18 11.33 -27.75
CA ASP A 85 26.21 10.30 -27.66
C ASP A 85 25.69 9.08 -26.88
N CYS A 86 24.91 9.30 -25.82
CA CYS A 86 24.23 8.23 -25.10
C CYS A 86 23.24 7.46 -26.00
N LEU A 87 22.49 8.15 -26.87
CA LEU A 87 21.62 7.54 -27.88
C LEU A 87 22.40 6.66 -28.88
N ALA A 88 23.64 7.05 -29.21
CA ALA A 88 24.56 6.28 -30.04
C ALA A 88 25.25 5.13 -29.27
N GLY A 89 25.03 5.03 -27.96
CA GLY A 89 25.57 3.97 -27.10
C GLY A 89 26.85 4.36 -26.34
N GLY A 90 27.31 5.61 -26.43
CA GLY A 90 28.47 6.11 -25.70
C GLY A 90 28.06 6.92 -24.47
N VAL A 91 27.91 6.28 -23.31
CA VAL A 91 27.68 6.99 -22.04
C VAL A 91 29.01 7.26 -21.36
N GLN A 92 29.32 8.52 -21.08
CA GLN A 92 30.58 8.93 -20.45
C GLN A 92 30.32 9.93 -19.32
N LEU A 93 31.27 10.02 -18.39
CA LEU A 93 31.35 11.12 -17.43
C LEU A 93 31.74 12.42 -18.17
N LEU A 94 31.74 13.55 -17.47
CA LEU A 94 32.00 14.87 -18.06
C LEU A 94 33.12 15.61 -17.34
N MET A 95 33.59 16.71 -17.95
CA MET A 95 34.54 17.65 -17.35
C MET A 95 35.87 17.00 -16.95
N GLY A 96 36.38 16.08 -17.77
CA GLY A 96 37.69 15.44 -17.61
C GLY A 96 37.65 14.12 -16.83
N ASP A 97 36.51 13.77 -16.20
CA ASP A 97 36.35 12.50 -15.51
C ASP A 97 36.32 11.30 -16.47
N GLU A 98 35.87 11.51 -17.71
CA GLU A 98 35.79 10.48 -18.75
C GLU A 98 37.14 9.84 -19.08
N GLN A 99 38.23 10.59 -18.94
CA GLN A 99 39.59 10.10 -19.16
C GLN A 99 40.10 9.26 -17.98
N ARG A 100 39.53 9.49 -16.79
CA ARG A 100 39.98 8.90 -15.53
C ARG A 100 39.23 7.61 -15.20
N TYR A 101 37.95 7.53 -15.58
CA TYR A 101 37.08 6.42 -15.25
C TYR A 101 36.20 6.01 -16.44
N PRO A 102 36.55 4.93 -17.17
CA PRO A 102 35.67 4.41 -18.21
C PRO A 102 34.38 3.88 -17.58
N LEU A 103 33.24 4.37 -18.07
CA LEU A 103 31.92 4.03 -17.56
C LEU A 103 31.40 2.76 -18.25
N LEU A 104 31.04 1.77 -17.44
CA LEU A 104 30.41 0.53 -17.87
C LEU A 104 28.89 0.66 -17.70
N HIS A 105 28.16 0.28 -18.74
CA HIS A 105 26.71 0.26 -18.73
C HIS A 105 26.18 -0.84 -19.65
N GLU A 106 24.96 -1.28 -19.38
CA GLU A 106 24.23 -2.17 -20.29
C GLU A 106 23.81 -1.43 -21.56
N ARG A 107 23.46 -2.18 -22.61
CA ARG A 107 22.91 -1.58 -23.82
C ARG A 107 21.60 -0.87 -23.49
N LEU A 108 21.55 0.42 -23.79
CA LEU A 108 20.38 1.26 -23.57
C LEU A 108 19.49 1.30 -24.82
N PHE A 109 18.18 1.33 -24.61
CA PHE A 109 17.21 1.46 -25.68
C PHE A 109 16.32 2.69 -25.42
N PRO A 110 15.97 3.44 -26.47
CA PRO A 110 15.12 4.61 -26.35
C PRO A 110 13.67 4.22 -26.05
N GLU A 111 13.05 4.96 -25.13
CA GLU A 111 11.62 4.93 -24.85
C GLU A 111 11.13 6.37 -24.55
N PRO A 112 10.20 6.92 -25.36
CA PRO A 112 9.71 6.39 -26.63
C PRO A 112 10.82 6.40 -27.71
N SER A 113 10.50 6.09 -28.97
CA SER A 113 11.51 6.25 -30.04
C SER A 113 11.88 7.73 -30.23
N TRP A 114 13.18 8.03 -30.29
CA TRP A 114 13.67 9.37 -30.60
C TRP A 114 13.15 9.86 -31.97
N PRO A 115 12.75 11.14 -32.15
CA PRO A 115 12.86 12.27 -31.23
C PRO A 115 11.60 12.56 -30.40
N HIS A 116 10.71 11.57 -30.22
CA HIS A 116 9.47 11.77 -29.48
C HIS A 116 9.73 11.95 -27.98
N LEU A 117 8.92 12.78 -27.33
CA LEU A 117 9.01 13.07 -25.90
C LEU A 117 7.68 12.74 -25.23
N VAL A 118 7.73 12.36 -23.94
CA VAL A 118 6.54 12.14 -23.11
C VAL A 118 6.35 13.34 -22.19
N ALA A 119 5.15 13.92 -22.16
CA ALA A 119 4.82 14.94 -21.17
C ALA A 119 4.32 14.27 -19.88
N THR A 120 4.88 14.64 -18.73
CA THR A 120 4.51 14.09 -17.42
C THR A 120 4.66 15.14 -16.32
N GLU A 121 3.84 15.02 -15.27
CA GLU A 121 4.00 15.79 -14.02
C GLU A 121 4.59 14.92 -12.90
N ASP A 122 4.56 13.60 -13.08
CA ASP A 122 4.92 12.61 -12.09
C ASP A 122 6.19 11.88 -12.51
N PHE A 123 7.25 12.63 -12.85
CA PHE A 123 8.54 11.98 -13.07
C PHE A 123 9.13 11.50 -11.74
N VAL A 124 9.79 10.35 -11.77
CA VAL A 124 10.26 9.64 -10.57
C VAL A 124 11.38 10.39 -9.84
N ALA A 125 12.19 11.18 -10.56
CA ALA A 125 13.26 11.96 -9.97
C ALA A 125 12.82 13.38 -9.62
N VAL A 126 13.40 13.93 -8.56
CA VAL A 126 13.26 15.34 -8.21
C VAL A 126 13.83 16.19 -9.34
N SER A 127 13.01 17.09 -9.85
CA SER A 127 13.38 18.08 -10.84
C SER A 127 13.78 19.37 -10.14
N ASP A 128 14.91 19.97 -10.53
CA ASP A 128 15.32 21.30 -10.04
C ASP A 128 14.37 22.43 -10.51
N VAL A 129 13.52 22.13 -11.50
CA VAL A 129 12.55 23.07 -12.07
C VAL A 129 11.15 22.52 -11.83
N GLU A 130 10.35 23.29 -11.09
CA GLU A 130 8.95 22.94 -10.84
C GLU A 130 8.12 22.97 -12.13
N GLY A 131 7.10 22.09 -12.16
CA GLY A 131 6.11 22.06 -13.22
C GLY A 131 6.25 20.87 -14.19
N PRO A 132 5.44 20.85 -15.27
CA PRO A 132 5.40 19.73 -16.20
C PRO A 132 6.72 19.56 -16.95
N LEU A 133 7.10 18.31 -17.13
CA LEU A 133 8.32 17.89 -17.82
C LEU A 133 7.97 17.21 -19.13
N ARG A 134 8.78 17.46 -20.15
CA ARG A 134 8.89 16.58 -21.31
C ARG A 134 10.11 15.70 -21.09
N VAL A 135 9.95 14.39 -21.22
CA VAL A 135 11.00 13.43 -20.89
C VAL A 135 11.25 12.46 -22.04
N HIS A 136 12.49 12.01 -22.15
CA HIS A 136 12.89 10.88 -22.98
C HIS A 136 13.81 9.98 -22.17
N HIS A 137 13.65 8.67 -22.34
CA HIS A 137 14.35 7.69 -21.53
C HIS A 137 15.25 6.82 -22.42
N LEU A 138 16.44 6.52 -21.91
CA LEU A 138 17.31 5.47 -22.38
C LEU A 138 17.41 4.46 -21.25
N MET A 139 16.88 3.27 -21.45
CA MET A 139 16.80 2.27 -20.38
C MET A 139 17.44 0.96 -20.80
N PRO A 140 18.11 0.24 -19.88
CA PRO A 140 18.56 -1.10 -20.16
C PRO A 140 17.35 -2.03 -20.24
N ARG A 141 17.46 -3.17 -20.94
CA ARG A 141 16.36 -4.14 -21.03
C ARG A 141 16.04 -4.78 -19.67
N ASP A 142 17.08 -5.07 -18.91
CA ASP A 142 17.04 -5.71 -17.60
C ASP A 142 17.82 -4.87 -16.58
N CYS A 143 17.60 -5.09 -15.29
CA CYS A 143 18.42 -4.46 -14.26
C CYS A 143 19.87 -4.94 -14.41
N PRO A 144 20.88 -4.05 -14.48
CA PRO A 144 22.27 -4.47 -14.62
C PRO A 144 22.68 -5.39 -13.45
N PRO A 145 23.37 -6.53 -13.70
CA PRO A 145 23.65 -7.53 -12.66
C PRO A 145 24.37 -6.98 -11.43
N MET A 146 25.34 -6.09 -11.65
CA MET A 146 26.08 -5.44 -10.55
C MET A 146 25.19 -4.56 -9.67
N ILE A 147 24.17 -3.93 -10.26
CA ILE A 147 23.22 -3.08 -9.54
C ILE A 147 22.17 -3.93 -8.82
N SER A 148 21.75 -5.04 -9.42
CA SER A 148 20.92 -6.05 -8.73
C SER A 148 21.64 -6.58 -7.48
N GLN A 149 22.94 -6.87 -7.57
CA GLN A 149 23.72 -7.32 -6.41
C GLN A 149 23.81 -6.25 -5.32
N LEU A 150 24.03 -4.98 -5.69
CA LEU A 150 24.02 -3.86 -4.75
C LEU A 150 22.68 -3.78 -4.01
N TYR A 151 21.58 -3.89 -4.77
CA TYR A 151 20.22 -3.86 -4.23
C TYR A 151 19.97 -4.96 -3.19
N ASP A 152 20.39 -6.20 -3.48
CA ASP A 152 20.14 -7.35 -2.60
C ASP A 152 21.05 -7.37 -1.37
N THR A 153 22.28 -6.89 -1.49
CA THR A 153 23.30 -7.05 -0.43
C THR A 153 23.36 -5.86 0.52
N GLU A 154 23.06 -4.65 0.04
CA GLU A 154 23.39 -3.40 0.73
C GLU A 154 22.21 -2.41 0.84
N PRO A 155 21.16 -2.73 1.60
CA PRO A 155 19.98 -1.86 1.75
C PRO A 155 20.31 -0.44 2.23
N ALA A 156 21.34 -0.27 3.07
CA ALA A 156 21.76 1.05 3.56
C ALA A 156 22.37 1.92 2.45
N ALA A 157 23.10 1.32 1.51
CA ALA A 157 23.65 2.04 0.36
C ALA A 157 22.54 2.47 -0.62
N VAL A 158 21.53 1.61 -0.80
CA VAL A 158 20.33 1.95 -1.59
C VAL A 158 19.52 3.05 -0.90
N ALA A 159 19.34 3.01 0.42
CA ALA A 159 18.65 4.06 1.16
C ALA A 159 19.37 5.42 1.03
N TRP A 160 20.70 5.42 1.11
CA TRP A 160 21.51 6.61 0.81
C TRP A 160 21.26 7.11 -0.62
N LEU A 161 21.32 6.21 -1.61
CA LEU A 161 21.05 6.54 -3.02
C LEU A 161 19.66 7.17 -3.21
N CYS A 162 18.64 6.60 -2.57
CA CYS A 162 17.28 7.11 -2.66
C CYS A 162 17.18 8.53 -2.08
N SER A 163 17.84 8.78 -0.95
CA SER A 163 17.88 10.09 -0.31
C SER A 163 18.61 11.13 -1.17
N GLU A 164 19.75 10.76 -1.76
CA GLU A 164 20.56 11.69 -2.56
C GLU A 164 19.90 12.07 -3.88
N MET A 165 19.26 11.11 -4.55
CA MET A 165 18.62 11.33 -5.85
C MET A 165 17.17 11.80 -5.73
N GLY A 166 16.57 11.69 -4.54
CA GLY A 166 15.13 11.88 -4.36
C GLY A 166 14.27 10.89 -5.16
N ILE A 167 14.83 9.71 -5.47
CA ILE A 167 14.16 8.62 -6.19
C ILE A 167 14.02 7.43 -5.26
N ASP A 168 12.81 6.93 -5.05
CA ASP A 168 12.65 5.64 -4.38
C ASP A 168 12.94 4.49 -5.36
N PHE A 169 14.21 4.10 -5.44
CA PHE A 169 14.65 2.98 -6.27
C PHE A 169 14.07 1.62 -5.82
N LEU A 170 13.56 1.50 -4.59
CA LEU A 170 12.86 0.29 -4.14
C LEU A 170 11.46 0.21 -4.77
N ARG A 171 10.79 1.36 -4.91
CA ARG A 171 9.49 1.48 -5.62
C ARG A 171 9.63 1.56 -7.14
N HIS A 172 10.81 1.94 -7.62
CA HIS A 172 11.12 2.14 -9.05
C HIS A 172 12.40 1.42 -9.51
N PRO A 173 12.53 0.09 -9.31
CA PRO A 173 13.74 -0.66 -9.68
C PRO A 173 14.00 -0.63 -11.19
N GLU A 174 12.99 -0.33 -12.02
CA GLU A 174 13.15 -0.17 -13.46
C GLU A 174 14.07 0.99 -13.86
N GLN A 175 14.37 1.93 -12.95
CA GLN A 175 15.23 3.10 -13.19
C GLN A 175 16.73 2.78 -13.00
N PHE A 176 17.08 1.56 -12.60
CA PHE A 176 18.49 1.20 -12.51
C PHE A 176 19.13 1.09 -13.90
N GLY A 177 20.29 1.72 -14.02
CA GLY A 177 21.10 1.80 -15.23
C GLY A 177 20.52 2.71 -16.32
N SER A 178 19.47 3.49 -16.05
CA SER A 178 18.85 4.36 -17.06
C SER A 178 19.50 5.74 -17.16
N VAL A 179 19.31 6.36 -18.32
CA VAL A 179 19.70 7.74 -18.63
C VAL A 179 18.48 8.52 -19.13
N HIS A 180 18.21 9.68 -18.55
CA HIS A 180 17.01 10.46 -18.86
C HIS A 180 17.35 11.86 -19.37
N LEU A 181 16.58 12.33 -20.35
CA LEU A 181 16.57 13.73 -20.75
C LEU A 181 15.32 14.38 -20.16
N LEU A 182 15.48 15.42 -19.36
CA LEU A 182 14.40 16.14 -18.68
C LEU A 182 14.33 17.56 -19.24
N LEU A 183 13.17 17.91 -19.79
CA LEU A 183 12.92 19.17 -20.48
C LEU A 183 11.72 19.87 -19.82
N PRO A 184 11.94 20.69 -18.79
CA PRO A 184 10.91 21.54 -18.21
C PRO A 184 10.24 22.40 -19.27
N ASN A 185 8.97 22.78 -19.04
CA ASN A 185 8.23 23.59 -19.99
C ASN A 185 8.98 24.90 -20.32
N PRO A 186 9.42 25.09 -21.58
CA PRO A 186 10.22 26.25 -21.96
C PRO A 186 9.35 27.50 -22.20
N VAL A 187 8.05 27.33 -22.41
CA VAL A 187 7.12 28.43 -22.75
C VAL A 187 6.38 28.93 -21.53
N LEU A 188 5.87 28.04 -20.68
CA LEU A 188 5.04 28.40 -19.53
C LEU A 188 5.78 28.14 -18.22
N ARG A 189 5.71 29.11 -17.31
CA ARG A 189 6.20 29.00 -15.94
C ARG A 189 5.20 28.26 -15.06
N ASP A 190 3.93 28.62 -15.20
CA ASP A 190 2.83 28.09 -14.39
C ASP A 190 1.52 28.14 -15.19
N MET A 191 0.57 27.29 -14.79
CA MET A 191 -0.80 27.31 -15.24
C MET A 191 -1.75 27.17 -14.06
N GLN A 192 -2.67 28.12 -13.93
CA GLN A 192 -3.74 28.06 -12.95
C GLN A 192 -5.05 27.66 -13.62
N ILE A 193 -5.77 26.75 -12.96
CA ILE A 193 -7.04 26.21 -13.43
C ILE A 193 -8.09 26.50 -12.37
N ARG A 194 -9.20 27.14 -12.75
CA ARG A 194 -10.30 27.44 -11.84
C ARG A 194 -11.64 27.15 -12.51
N LEU A 195 -12.59 26.66 -11.72
CA LEU A 195 -13.99 26.65 -12.14
C LEU A 195 -14.56 28.06 -11.96
N HIS A 196 -15.25 28.54 -12.99
CA HIS A 196 -16.07 29.74 -12.92
C HIS A 196 -17.49 29.35 -13.27
N VAL A 197 -18.45 29.84 -12.48
CA VAL A 197 -19.88 29.73 -12.76
C VAL A 197 -20.36 31.13 -13.05
N ASP A 198 -20.95 31.34 -14.21
CA ASP A 198 -21.50 32.65 -14.57
C ASP A 198 -22.88 32.89 -13.94
N ASP A 199 -23.40 34.11 -14.11
CA ASP A 199 -24.68 34.53 -13.52
C ASP A 199 -25.88 33.68 -13.98
N GLN A 200 -25.74 32.94 -15.09
CA GLN A 200 -26.77 32.04 -15.62
C GLN A 200 -26.60 30.60 -15.12
N GLY A 201 -25.60 30.33 -14.28
CA GLY A 201 -25.29 29.01 -13.75
C GLY A 201 -24.48 28.13 -14.71
N ALA A 202 -23.95 28.67 -15.82
CA ALA A 202 -23.14 27.91 -16.74
C ALA A 202 -21.69 27.80 -16.23
N GLU A 203 -21.17 26.59 -16.21
CA GLU A 203 -19.82 26.31 -15.74
C GLU A 203 -18.78 26.46 -16.86
N LYS A 204 -17.65 27.07 -16.53
CA LYS A 204 -16.51 27.28 -17.42
C LYS A 204 -15.21 26.98 -16.69
N THR A 205 -14.25 26.36 -17.37
CA THR A 205 -12.87 26.33 -16.89
C THR A 205 -12.16 27.60 -17.31
N VAL A 206 -11.72 28.39 -16.33
CA VAL A 206 -10.85 29.54 -16.54
C VAL A 206 -9.40 29.08 -16.37
N LEU A 207 -8.62 29.26 -17.43
CA LEU A 207 -7.18 29.04 -17.41
C LEU A 207 -6.44 30.36 -17.43
N ARG A 208 -5.46 30.46 -16.54
CA ARG A 208 -4.42 31.48 -16.57
C ARG A 208 -3.09 30.84 -16.91
N LEU A 209 -2.62 31.08 -18.12
CA LEU A 209 -1.31 30.68 -18.62
C LEU A 209 -0.30 31.78 -18.29
N SER A 210 0.77 31.44 -17.57
CA SER A 210 1.85 32.37 -17.23
C SER A 210 3.09 32.06 -18.08
N PRO A 211 3.34 32.79 -19.19
CA PRO A 211 4.52 32.56 -20.01
C PRO A 211 5.82 32.91 -19.28
N ARG A 212 6.91 32.26 -19.67
CA ARG A 212 8.27 32.64 -19.29
C ARG A 212 8.69 33.93 -20.00
N HIS A 213 9.76 34.55 -19.50
CA HIS A 213 10.35 35.72 -20.15
C HIS A 213 10.61 35.45 -21.66
N ASN A 214 10.28 36.45 -22.50
CA ASN A 214 10.38 36.41 -23.97
C ASN A 214 9.53 35.32 -24.68
N HIS A 215 8.61 34.67 -23.97
CA HIS A 215 7.67 33.71 -24.55
C HIS A 215 6.23 34.25 -24.50
N SER A 216 5.35 33.66 -25.32
CA SER A 216 3.93 34.02 -25.35
C SER A 216 3.06 32.77 -25.30
N ALA A 217 1.91 32.88 -24.64
CA ALA A 217 0.86 31.86 -24.68
C ALA A 217 0.08 31.87 -26.01
N ARG A 218 0.20 32.94 -26.81
CA ARG A 218 -0.55 33.07 -28.06
C ARG A 218 -0.17 31.97 -29.04
N GLY A 219 -1.18 31.30 -29.60
CA GLY A 219 -1.02 30.20 -30.54
C GLY A 219 -0.80 28.82 -29.90
N LEU A 220 -0.80 28.72 -28.56
CA LEU A 220 -0.85 27.43 -27.89
C LEU A 220 -2.25 26.81 -28.06
N GLU A 221 -2.29 25.52 -28.37
CA GLU A 221 -3.53 24.74 -28.46
C GLU A 221 -3.82 24.13 -27.09
N VAL A 222 -5.00 24.42 -26.55
CA VAL A 222 -5.50 23.82 -25.31
C VAL A 222 -6.62 22.86 -25.66
N MET A 223 -6.45 21.59 -25.33
CA MET A 223 -7.46 20.56 -25.53
C MET A 223 -8.00 20.09 -24.18
N MET A 224 -9.32 20.16 -23.99
CA MET A 224 -10.02 19.73 -22.79
C MET A 224 -10.94 18.55 -23.12
N LEU A 225 -10.81 17.46 -22.38
CA LEU A 225 -11.69 16.28 -22.48
C LEU A 225 -12.55 16.23 -21.22
N GLU A 226 -13.87 16.30 -21.37
CA GLU A 226 -14.82 16.20 -20.26
C GLU A 226 -15.29 14.76 -20.08
N HIS A 227 -15.02 14.20 -18.91
CA HIS A 227 -15.40 12.85 -18.52
C HIS A 227 -16.72 12.83 -17.75
N ARG A 228 -17.52 11.81 -18.06
CA ARG A 228 -18.72 11.36 -17.33
C ARG A 228 -18.49 9.95 -16.83
N PRO A 229 -19.32 9.42 -15.91
CA PRO A 229 -19.16 8.06 -15.40
C PRO A 229 -19.15 6.98 -16.49
N THR A 230 -19.83 7.22 -17.62
CA THR A 230 -19.96 6.26 -18.73
C THR A 230 -19.02 6.51 -19.92
N GLY A 231 -18.25 7.60 -19.94
CA GLY A 231 -17.38 7.92 -21.08
C GLY A 231 -16.98 9.38 -21.18
N ILE A 232 -16.58 9.81 -22.38
CA ILE A 232 -16.23 11.20 -22.67
C ILE A 232 -17.47 11.90 -23.24
N SER A 233 -17.87 13.03 -22.64
CA SER A 233 -19.04 13.80 -23.07
C SER A 233 -18.72 14.93 -24.03
N ALA A 234 -17.52 15.52 -23.93
CA ALA A 234 -17.09 16.58 -24.82
C ALA A 234 -15.57 16.57 -25.01
N ILE A 235 -15.13 16.97 -26.20
CA ILE A 235 -13.73 17.25 -26.50
C ILE A 235 -13.70 18.65 -27.11
N GLN A 236 -13.03 19.58 -26.43
CA GLN A 236 -12.94 20.96 -26.86
C GLN A 236 -11.49 21.31 -27.13
N THR A 237 -11.23 22.02 -28.23
CA THR A 237 -9.89 22.52 -28.56
C THR A 237 -9.99 24.02 -28.79
N VAL A 238 -9.22 24.79 -28.03
CA VAL A 238 -9.20 26.25 -28.08
C VAL A 238 -7.76 26.69 -28.32
N THR A 239 -7.55 27.62 -29.24
CA THR A 239 -6.25 28.27 -29.43
C THR A 239 -6.18 29.48 -28.51
N ALA A 240 -5.15 29.54 -27.67
CA ALA A 240 -4.94 30.66 -26.77
C ALA A 240 -4.60 31.93 -27.59
N GLU A 241 -5.35 33.01 -27.40
CA GLU A 241 -5.02 34.32 -27.98
C GLU A 241 -4.12 35.14 -27.04
N GLY A 242 -4.07 34.78 -25.76
CA GLY A 242 -3.27 35.41 -24.73
C GLY A 242 -3.11 34.54 -23.49
N SER A 243 -2.80 35.15 -22.35
CA SER A 243 -2.56 34.46 -21.08
C SER A 243 -3.83 34.01 -20.35
N TYR A 244 -5.00 34.45 -20.79
CA TYR A 244 -6.27 34.08 -20.19
C TYR A 244 -7.16 33.44 -21.24
N LEU A 245 -7.82 32.36 -20.87
CA LEU A 245 -8.77 31.68 -21.72
C LEU A 245 -9.84 31.00 -20.89
N GLU A 246 -11.05 31.03 -21.43
CA GLU A 246 -12.22 30.40 -20.85
C GLU A 246 -12.68 29.28 -21.78
N ILE A 247 -12.88 28.09 -21.22
CA ILE A 247 -13.37 26.95 -21.94
C ILE A 247 -14.72 26.59 -21.31
N PRO A 248 -15.85 26.81 -22.02
CA PRO A 248 -17.16 26.47 -21.47
C PRO A 248 -17.28 24.96 -21.27
N HIS A 249 -17.99 24.48 -20.26
CA HIS A 249 -18.31 23.06 -20.14
C HIS A 249 -19.59 22.72 -20.90
N ALA A 250 -19.74 21.46 -21.34
CA ALA A 250 -20.98 20.99 -21.97
C ALA A 250 -22.14 20.82 -20.96
N GLY A 251 -21.86 21.00 -19.66
CA GLY A 251 -22.80 20.92 -18.54
C GLY A 251 -22.06 21.16 -17.22
N THR A 252 -22.50 20.54 -16.13
CA THR A 252 -21.77 20.57 -14.84
C THR A 252 -20.44 19.85 -14.98
N ALA A 253 -19.33 20.45 -14.58
CA ALA A 253 -18.00 19.88 -14.65
C ALA A 253 -17.79 18.84 -13.53
N GLU A 254 -17.74 17.57 -13.88
CA GLU A 254 -17.42 16.49 -12.93
C GLU A 254 -15.92 16.21 -12.93
N LYS A 255 -15.41 15.78 -14.08
CA LYS A 255 -14.00 15.42 -14.27
C LYS A 255 -13.55 15.82 -15.66
N PHE A 256 -12.33 16.33 -15.77
CA PHE A 256 -11.75 16.67 -17.07
C PHE A 256 -10.25 16.38 -17.12
N GLU A 257 -9.75 16.16 -18.33
CA GLU A 257 -8.33 16.14 -18.66
C GLU A 257 -7.97 17.36 -19.52
N LEU A 258 -6.74 17.84 -19.40
CA LEU A 258 -6.30 19.01 -20.16
C LEU A 258 -4.90 18.82 -20.75
N PHE A 259 -4.75 19.14 -22.03
CA PHE A 259 -3.49 19.13 -22.77
C PHE A 259 -3.16 20.53 -23.27
N ILE A 260 -1.90 20.95 -23.11
CA ILE A 260 -1.36 22.13 -23.79
C ILE A 260 -0.35 21.66 -24.81
N ARG A 261 -0.59 22.04 -26.07
CA ARG A 261 0.29 21.75 -27.20
C ARG A 261 0.78 23.03 -27.85
N CYS A 262 2.08 23.08 -28.14
CA CYS A 262 2.68 24.05 -29.04
C CYS A 262 2.79 23.40 -30.43
N PRO A 263 2.32 24.06 -31.51
CA PRO A 263 2.44 23.52 -32.87
C PRO A 263 3.88 23.14 -33.27
N VAL A 264 4.87 23.88 -32.74
CA VAL A 264 6.29 23.65 -33.03
C VAL A 264 6.91 22.64 -32.06
N ARG A 265 6.69 22.80 -30.75
CA ARG A 265 7.40 22.06 -29.68
C ARG A 265 6.68 20.78 -29.20
N GLY A 266 5.49 20.49 -29.75
CA GLY A 266 4.67 19.37 -29.33
C GLY A 266 3.92 19.62 -28.02
N VAL A 267 3.62 18.55 -27.28
CA VAL A 267 2.89 18.63 -26.00
C VAL A 267 3.80 19.24 -24.93
N LEU A 268 3.35 20.35 -24.33
CA LEU A 268 4.09 21.09 -23.30
C LEU A 268 3.64 20.74 -21.88
N ALA A 269 2.37 20.39 -21.70
CA ALA A 269 1.80 20.03 -20.42
C ALA A 269 0.62 19.07 -20.60
N TRP A 270 0.48 18.15 -19.67
CA TRP A 270 -0.70 17.28 -19.56
C TRP A 270 -1.13 17.25 -18.09
N LYS A 271 -2.36 17.69 -17.84
CA LYS A 271 -3.01 17.62 -16.52
C LYS A 271 -4.01 16.48 -16.56
N LYS A 272 -3.61 15.35 -15.98
CA LYS A 272 -4.46 14.17 -15.87
C LYS A 272 -5.50 14.35 -14.75
N ASP A 273 -6.73 13.89 -15.00
CA ASP A 273 -7.78 13.62 -14.01
C ASP A 273 -8.01 14.72 -12.96
N ARG A 274 -8.49 15.89 -13.38
CA ARG A 274 -8.96 16.94 -12.46
C ARG A 274 -10.46 16.78 -12.24
N SER A 275 -10.87 16.64 -10.98
CA SER A 275 -12.28 16.60 -10.59
C SER A 275 -12.63 17.80 -9.72
N TYR A 276 -13.83 18.34 -9.91
CA TYR A 276 -14.46 19.16 -8.87
C TYR A 276 -15.29 18.19 -8.03
N TYR A 277 -14.82 17.91 -6.80
CA TYR A 277 -15.40 16.85 -5.97
C TYR A 277 -16.88 17.15 -5.65
N THR A 278 -17.80 16.34 -6.18
CA THR A 278 -19.22 16.40 -5.83
C THR A 278 -19.77 15.05 -5.34
N GLN A 279 -19.44 13.90 -5.95
CA GLN A 279 -19.73 12.56 -5.41
C GLN A 279 -19.01 11.42 -6.20
N MET A 280 -18.89 10.20 -5.62
CA MET A 280 -18.39 8.98 -6.28
C MET A 280 -19.44 7.86 -6.29
N ASN A 281 -19.54 7.10 -7.39
CA ASN A 281 -20.38 5.89 -7.51
C ASN A 281 -19.61 4.78 -8.27
N PHE A 282 -19.78 3.52 -7.85
CA PHE A 282 -19.18 2.33 -8.48
C PHE A 282 -20.24 1.28 -8.82
N GLY A 283 -20.11 0.62 -9.97
CA GLY A 283 -20.93 -0.51 -10.38
C GLY A 283 -20.14 -1.51 -11.24
N LEU A 284 -20.37 -2.81 -11.02
CA LEU A 284 -19.73 -3.90 -11.76
C LEU A 284 -20.70 -5.09 -11.90
N GLU A 285 -20.82 -5.67 -13.10
CA GLU A 285 -20.74 -7.12 -13.37
C GLU A 285 -21.01 -7.50 -14.83
N VAL A 286 -20.32 -8.54 -15.32
CA VAL A 286 -20.79 -9.43 -16.41
C VAL A 286 -20.37 -10.87 -16.09
N ILE A 287 -21.33 -11.79 -16.16
CA ILE A 287 -21.23 -13.22 -15.85
C ILE A 287 -20.83 -14.03 -17.11
N GLY A 288 -19.91 -14.98 -16.96
CA GLY A 288 -19.52 -15.97 -18.00
C GLY A 288 -20.09 -17.38 -17.74
N THR A 289 -19.94 -18.26 -18.74
CA THR A 289 -20.54 -19.61 -18.85
C THR A 289 -20.27 -20.55 -17.66
N GLN A 290 -21.27 -21.34 -17.25
CA GLN A 290 -21.34 -22.12 -16.01
C GLN A 290 -21.10 -23.64 -16.16
N LYS A 291 -20.56 -24.30 -15.12
CA LYS A 291 -20.37 -25.76 -14.95
C LYS A 291 -20.90 -26.23 -13.61
N THR A 292 -21.79 -27.21 -13.61
CA THR A 292 -22.33 -27.81 -12.38
C THR A 292 -21.33 -28.76 -11.72
N ILE A 293 -21.06 -28.57 -10.43
CA ILE A 293 -20.26 -29.47 -9.57
C ILE A 293 -21.20 -30.11 -8.54
N GLN A 294 -21.16 -31.43 -8.41
CA GLN A 294 -21.85 -32.21 -7.37
C GLN A 294 -20.94 -32.34 -6.14
N VAL A 295 -21.43 -32.00 -4.94
CA VAL A 295 -20.66 -32.08 -3.69
C VAL A 295 -20.77 -33.49 -3.10
N PRO A 296 -19.65 -34.24 -2.91
CA PRO A 296 -19.71 -35.55 -2.29
C PRO A 296 -20.13 -35.47 -0.82
N GLY A 297 -21.01 -36.37 -0.37
CA GLY A 297 -21.38 -36.54 1.04
C GLY A 297 -22.57 -35.69 1.53
N LYS A 298 -23.21 -34.91 0.65
CA LYS A 298 -24.52 -34.30 0.90
C LYS A 298 -25.43 -34.56 -0.29
N ASP A 299 -26.28 -35.57 -0.20
CA ASP A 299 -27.17 -35.98 -1.29
C ASP A 299 -27.95 -34.77 -1.84
N GLY A 300 -27.71 -34.43 -3.11
CA GLY A 300 -28.49 -33.45 -3.87
C GLY A 300 -27.95 -32.01 -3.96
N LEU A 301 -26.84 -31.65 -3.28
CA LEU A 301 -26.25 -30.31 -3.42
C LEU A 301 -25.29 -30.24 -4.61
N SER A 302 -25.76 -29.64 -5.70
CA SER A 302 -24.93 -29.24 -6.83
C SER A 302 -24.92 -27.73 -7.01
N PHE A 303 -23.78 -27.15 -7.37
CA PHE A 303 -23.68 -25.71 -7.66
C PHE A 303 -22.94 -25.45 -8.98
N ASN A 304 -23.37 -24.40 -9.67
CA ASN A 304 -22.83 -23.99 -10.96
C ASN A 304 -21.64 -23.04 -10.76
N VAL A 305 -20.48 -23.39 -11.32
CA VAL A 305 -19.24 -22.60 -11.31
C VAL A 305 -18.96 -22.08 -12.71
N ALA A 306 -18.80 -20.78 -12.89
CA ALA A 306 -18.38 -20.22 -14.17
C ALA A 306 -16.99 -20.74 -14.58
N ILE A 307 -16.86 -21.43 -15.73
CA ILE A 307 -15.56 -21.81 -16.28
C ILE A 307 -15.01 -20.60 -17.04
N ARG A 308 -13.87 -20.07 -16.59
CA ARG A 308 -13.03 -19.20 -17.41
C ARG A 308 -11.95 -20.06 -18.06
N GLU A 309 -12.11 -20.42 -19.32
CA GLU A 309 -10.98 -20.93 -20.09
C GLU A 309 -9.97 -19.80 -20.28
N ARG A 310 -8.71 -20.06 -19.95
CA ARG A 310 -7.61 -19.22 -20.44
C ARG A 310 -7.62 -19.38 -21.96
N VAL A 311 -8.25 -18.45 -22.65
CA VAL A 311 -8.00 -18.25 -24.07
C VAL A 311 -6.49 -18.09 -24.17
N SER A 312 -5.83 -19.03 -24.83
CA SER A 312 -4.43 -18.88 -25.19
C SER A 312 -4.27 -17.48 -25.77
N GLU A 313 -3.27 -16.73 -25.32
CA GLU A 313 -2.96 -15.42 -25.91
C GLU A 313 -2.70 -15.63 -27.40
N ARG A 314 -3.74 -15.50 -28.21
CA ARG A 314 -3.62 -15.50 -29.66
C ARG A 314 -3.19 -14.09 -29.99
N VAL A 315 -1.88 -13.87 -29.93
CA VAL A 315 -1.25 -12.65 -30.41
C VAL A 315 -1.56 -12.56 -31.91
N MET A 316 -2.64 -11.85 -32.24
CA MET A 316 -3.01 -11.50 -33.62
C MET A 316 -2.10 -10.34 -34.06
N GLY A 317 -1.21 -10.63 -35.00
CA GLY A 317 -0.19 -9.71 -35.49
C GLY A 317 1.20 -10.31 -35.34
N LYS A 318 2.14 -9.91 -36.22
CA LYS A 318 3.55 -10.23 -36.00
C LYS A 318 3.94 -9.59 -34.66
N PRO A 319 4.60 -10.31 -33.72
CA PRO A 319 5.11 -9.66 -32.53
C PRO A 319 5.98 -8.50 -33.00
N ALA A 320 5.58 -7.28 -32.67
CA ALA A 320 6.42 -6.13 -32.95
C ALA A 320 7.79 -6.43 -32.33
N ARG A 321 8.88 -6.02 -32.97
CA ARG A 321 10.22 -6.04 -32.38
C ARG A 321 10.25 -5.05 -31.22
N THR A 322 9.46 -5.30 -30.16
CA THR A 322 9.34 -4.42 -29.01
C THR A 322 10.55 -4.66 -28.13
N ASN A 323 11.27 -3.60 -27.80
CA ASN A 323 12.44 -3.58 -26.92
C ASN A 323 12.13 -3.98 -25.45
N GLY A 324 10.90 -4.42 -25.13
CA GLY A 324 10.48 -4.93 -23.81
C GLY A 324 10.26 -3.85 -22.75
N ILE A 325 10.78 -2.64 -22.96
CA ILE A 325 10.72 -1.53 -22.00
C ILE A 325 9.28 -1.10 -21.67
N PRO A 326 8.37 -0.86 -22.66
CA PRO A 326 6.99 -0.50 -22.34
C PRO A 326 6.27 -1.55 -21.50
N ALA A 327 6.60 -2.83 -21.66
CA ALA A 327 6.03 -3.90 -20.85
C ALA A 327 6.59 -3.88 -19.42
N ARG A 328 7.90 -3.62 -19.24
CA ARG A 328 8.53 -3.46 -17.93
C ARG A 328 7.97 -2.26 -17.16
N LEU A 329 7.83 -1.11 -17.81
CA LEU A 329 7.25 0.09 -17.20
C LEU A 329 5.79 -0.13 -16.77
N ARG A 330 4.97 -0.74 -17.63
CA ARG A 330 3.58 -1.10 -17.29
C ARG A 330 3.49 -2.08 -16.12
N LYS A 331 4.36 -3.08 -16.09
CA LYS A 331 4.43 -4.02 -14.96
C LYS A 331 4.79 -3.30 -13.67
N GLY A 332 5.81 -2.44 -13.67
CA GLY A 332 6.19 -1.64 -12.51
C GLY A 332 5.05 -0.73 -12.02
N GLN A 333 4.34 -0.08 -12.95
CA GLN A 333 3.15 0.72 -12.63
C GLN A 333 2.04 -0.13 -12.00
N TYR A 334 1.75 -1.30 -12.56
CA TYR A 334 0.73 -2.21 -12.04
C TYR A 334 1.10 -2.72 -10.64
N ASP A 335 2.35 -3.13 -10.43
CA ASP A 335 2.83 -3.59 -9.12
C ASP A 335 2.72 -2.46 -8.08
N ARG A 336 3.06 -1.21 -8.43
CA ARG A 336 2.86 -0.04 -7.56
C ARG A 336 1.40 0.24 -7.24
N GLN A 337 0.51 0.18 -8.23
CA GLN A 337 -0.94 0.35 -8.01
C GLN A 337 -1.48 -0.70 -7.04
N ARG A 338 -1.02 -1.95 -7.17
CA ARG A 338 -1.41 -3.02 -6.26
C ARG A 338 -0.87 -2.80 -4.84
N THR A 339 0.38 -2.36 -4.71
CA THR A 339 0.97 -2.05 -3.40
C THR A 339 0.26 -0.87 -2.75
N SER A 340 -0.02 0.21 -3.48
CA SER A 340 -0.80 1.35 -2.98
C SER A 340 -2.18 0.92 -2.51
N ALA A 341 -2.90 0.12 -3.31
CA ALA A 341 -4.20 -0.39 -2.91
C ALA A 341 -4.14 -1.28 -1.65
N ALA A 342 -3.07 -2.04 -1.47
CA ALA A 342 -2.85 -2.83 -0.27
C ALA A 342 -2.53 -1.96 0.96
N GLU A 343 -1.74 -0.90 0.79
CA GLU A 343 -1.44 0.12 1.81
C GLU A 343 -2.73 0.86 2.21
N ASP A 344 -3.55 1.28 1.26
CA ASP A 344 -4.84 1.96 1.47
C ASP A 344 -5.86 1.09 2.21
N LEU A 345 -5.83 -0.23 1.98
CA LEU A 345 -6.62 -1.22 2.72
C LEU A 345 -5.96 -1.67 4.03
N GLY A 346 -4.84 -1.04 4.43
CA GLY A 346 -4.14 -1.34 5.67
C GLY A 346 -3.70 -2.79 5.82
N GLN A 347 -3.43 -3.47 4.70
CA GLN A 347 -3.09 -4.89 4.70
C GLN A 347 -1.82 -5.13 5.53
N LYS A 348 -1.95 -5.88 6.63
CA LYS A 348 -0.83 -6.17 7.53
C LYS A 348 -0.70 -7.66 7.83
N TRP A 349 0.50 -8.19 7.61
CA TRP A 349 0.89 -9.54 8.03
C TRP A 349 1.57 -9.47 9.39
N LEU A 350 1.03 -10.20 10.37
CA LEU A 350 1.48 -10.20 11.76
C LEU A 350 1.96 -11.61 12.13
N HIS A 351 3.21 -11.75 12.56
CA HIS A 351 3.80 -13.03 12.95
C HIS A 351 4.95 -12.88 13.94
N ARG A 352 4.95 -13.70 14.99
CA ARG A 352 5.96 -13.73 16.09
C ARG A 352 6.23 -12.37 16.74
N ASN A 353 5.25 -11.47 16.72
CA ASN A 353 5.34 -10.15 17.30
C ASN A 353 3.95 -9.70 17.83
N GLN A 354 3.60 -10.21 19.00
CA GLN A 354 2.32 -9.90 19.66
C GLN A 354 2.24 -8.43 20.12
N GLU A 355 3.38 -7.82 20.48
CA GLU A 355 3.44 -6.41 20.87
C GLU A 355 3.09 -5.49 19.70
N GLU A 356 3.64 -5.76 18.51
CA GLU A 356 3.31 -5.02 17.29
C GLU A 356 1.85 -5.21 16.90
N ALA A 357 1.35 -6.45 16.94
CA ALA A 357 -0.05 -6.75 16.66
C ALA A 357 -1.00 -6.01 17.62
N THR A 358 -0.66 -6.02 18.92
CA THR A 358 -1.46 -5.36 19.96
C THR A 358 -1.44 -3.84 19.78
N SER A 359 -0.26 -3.27 19.52
CA SER A 359 -0.10 -1.83 19.29
C SER A 359 -0.85 -1.37 18.04
N PHE A 360 -0.83 -2.17 16.97
CA PHE A 360 -1.57 -1.89 15.75
C PHE A 360 -3.09 -1.88 15.99
N VAL A 361 -3.65 -2.90 16.64
CA VAL A 361 -5.10 -2.94 16.94
C VAL A 361 -5.51 -1.82 17.89
N ARG A 362 -4.70 -1.52 18.92
CA ARG A 362 -4.94 -0.39 19.83
C ARG A 362 -4.97 0.95 19.10
N HIS A 363 -4.05 1.15 18.17
CA HIS A 363 -4.03 2.35 17.35
C HIS A 363 -5.33 2.50 16.55
N LEU A 364 -5.79 1.43 15.87
CA LEU A 364 -7.07 1.44 15.15
C LEU A 364 -8.27 1.77 16.04
N ILE A 365 -8.35 1.16 17.23
CA ILE A 365 -9.42 1.43 18.20
C ILE A 365 -9.34 2.88 18.73
N GLY A 366 -8.13 3.39 18.95
CA GLY A 366 -7.90 4.74 19.44
C GLY A 366 -8.32 5.84 18.45
N GLU A 367 -8.32 5.56 17.15
CA GLU A 367 -8.75 6.50 16.11
C GLU A 367 -10.28 6.64 16.00
N ALA A 368 -11.04 5.70 16.57
CA ALA A 368 -12.50 5.67 16.47
C ALA A 368 -13.14 6.89 17.16
N LYS A 369 -13.94 7.65 16.40
CA LYS A 369 -14.59 8.87 16.90
C LYS A 369 -16.01 8.65 17.39
N HIS A 370 -16.69 7.64 16.86
CA HIS A 370 -18.12 7.43 17.08
C HIS A 370 -18.42 6.04 17.64
N ARG A 371 -17.89 4.98 17.02
CA ARG A 371 -18.19 3.60 17.44
C ARG A 371 -17.05 2.62 17.21
N VAL A 372 -16.99 1.61 18.09
CA VAL A 372 -16.15 0.43 17.96
C VAL A 372 -16.99 -0.81 18.17
N TRP A 373 -17.05 -1.71 17.19
CA TRP A 373 -17.58 -3.06 17.42
C TRP A 373 -16.45 -4.09 17.37
N ILE A 374 -16.33 -4.90 18.42
CA ILE A 374 -15.37 -5.99 18.49
C ILE A 374 -16.13 -7.31 18.39
N ILE A 375 -15.94 -8.02 17.28
CA ILE A 375 -16.59 -9.29 17.01
C ILE A 375 -15.50 -10.35 17.08
N ASP A 376 -15.43 -11.06 18.20
CA ASP A 376 -14.49 -12.16 18.38
C ASP A 376 -15.11 -13.20 19.33
N PRO A 377 -15.40 -14.43 18.87
CA PRO A 377 -15.98 -15.46 19.71
C PRO A 377 -15.12 -15.83 20.91
N TYR A 378 -13.82 -15.54 20.89
CA TYR A 378 -12.89 -15.90 21.95
C TYR A 378 -12.55 -14.72 22.88
N PHE A 379 -13.22 -13.58 22.71
CA PHE A 379 -13.01 -12.39 23.52
C PHE A 379 -13.46 -12.59 24.97
N ALA A 380 -12.58 -12.31 25.92
CA ALA A 380 -12.82 -12.41 27.35
C ALA A 380 -12.19 -11.22 28.10
N THR A 381 -11.95 -11.40 29.40
CA THR A 381 -11.50 -10.34 30.32
C THR A 381 -10.13 -9.77 29.93
N ALA A 382 -9.18 -10.58 29.47
CA ALA A 382 -7.84 -10.11 29.11
C ALA A 382 -7.87 -9.18 27.90
N GLU A 383 -8.68 -9.52 26.89
CA GLU A 383 -8.86 -8.74 25.67
C GLU A 383 -9.59 -7.42 25.93
N LEU A 384 -10.48 -7.38 26.94
CA LEU A 384 -11.16 -6.14 27.38
C LEU A 384 -10.14 -5.05 27.74
N PHE A 385 -9.14 -5.39 28.56
CA PHE A 385 -8.08 -4.45 28.95
C PHE A 385 -7.05 -4.25 27.83
N SER A 386 -6.83 -5.27 27.00
CA SER A 386 -5.82 -5.21 25.95
C SER A 386 -6.26 -4.36 24.76
N PHE A 387 -7.56 -4.32 24.45
CA PHE A 387 -8.08 -3.71 23.23
C PHE A 387 -9.24 -2.74 23.50
N ALA A 388 -10.32 -3.19 24.13
CA ALA A 388 -11.54 -2.40 24.25
C ALA A 388 -11.35 -1.09 25.04
N ALA A 389 -10.45 -1.10 26.03
CA ALA A 389 -10.10 0.09 26.81
C ALA A 389 -9.23 1.12 26.08
N ALA A 390 -8.79 0.83 24.84
CA ALA A 390 -7.86 1.68 24.10
C ALA A 390 -8.54 2.86 23.35
N THR A 391 -9.85 3.07 23.53
CA THR A 391 -10.58 4.19 22.93
C THR A 391 -10.09 5.53 23.48
N ALA A 392 -9.74 6.47 22.60
CA ALA A 392 -9.24 7.79 23.01
C ALA A 392 -10.34 8.81 23.35
N TYR A 393 -11.56 8.62 22.81
CA TYR A 393 -12.67 9.56 22.98
C TYR A 393 -13.72 9.00 23.94
N LEU A 394 -14.12 9.81 24.93
CA LEU A 394 -15.06 9.42 26.00
C LEU A 394 -16.48 9.08 25.49
N ASN A 395 -16.86 9.59 24.31
CA ASN A 395 -18.18 9.38 23.73
C ASN A 395 -18.23 8.22 22.73
N THR A 396 -17.12 7.52 22.49
CA THR A 396 -17.10 6.39 21.57
C THR A 396 -17.84 5.21 22.17
N GLU A 397 -18.89 4.75 21.49
CA GLU A 397 -19.64 3.57 21.92
C GLU A 397 -18.88 2.29 21.57
N VAL A 398 -18.60 1.45 22.57
CA VAL A 398 -17.92 0.16 22.36
C VAL A 398 -18.92 -0.96 22.53
N THR A 399 -19.10 -1.80 21.50
CA THR A 399 -19.93 -3.00 21.55
C THR A 399 -19.08 -4.24 21.28
N ILE A 400 -19.14 -5.22 22.18
CA ILE A 400 -18.40 -6.48 22.07
C ILE A 400 -19.39 -7.61 21.81
N LEU A 401 -19.16 -8.41 20.77
CA LEU A 401 -19.89 -9.63 20.47
C LEU A 401 -18.97 -10.84 20.67
N THR A 402 -19.24 -11.64 21.69
CA THR A 402 -18.42 -12.81 22.08
C THR A 402 -19.24 -14.09 22.17
N GLY A 403 -18.58 -15.26 22.22
CA GLY A 403 -19.22 -16.57 22.27
C GLY A 403 -19.43 -17.07 23.71
N ALA A 404 -20.60 -17.65 23.99
CA ALA A 404 -20.89 -18.24 25.30
C ALA A 404 -19.99 -19.45 25.62
N SER A 405 -19.84 -20.41 24.70
CA SER A 405 -19.24 -21.73 24.93
C SER A 405 -17.72 -21.79 24.75
N THR A 406 -17.10 -20.70 24.31
CA THR A 406 -15.70 -20.63 23.87
C THR A 406 -14.79 -20.15 25.00
N ALA A 407 -14.97 -18.90 25.44
CA ALA A 407 -14.08 -18.24 26.41
C ALA A 407 -14.79 -17.93 27.74
N LEU A 408 -16.05 -17.50 27.72
CA LEU A 408 -16.73 -16.98 28.91
C LEU A 408 -17.00 -18.00 30.02
N THR A 409 -17.09 -19.29 29.71
CA THR A 409 -17.30 -20.36 30.71
C THR A 409 -16.01 -20.91 31.31
N ARG A 410 -14.84 -20.44 30.86
CA ARG A 410 -13.54 -20.86 31.42
C ARG A 410 -13.26 -20.08 32.71
N PRO A 411 -12.46 -20.64 33.65
CA PRO A 411 -11.97 -19.87 34.79
C PRO A 411 -11.23 -18.62 34.31
N ASP A 412 -11.48 -17.49 34.97
CA ASP A 412 -10.74 -16.26 34.70
C ASP A 412 -9.30 -16.36 35.23
N GLU A 413 -8.34 -15.78 34.51
CA GLU A 413 -6.92 -15.82 34.91
C GLU A 413 -6.64 -14.97 36.16
N HIS A 414 -7.38 -13.88 36.36
CA HIS A 414 -7.22 -12.98 37.49
C HIS A 414 -8.19 -13.30 38.63
N TYR A 415 -9.45 -13.57 38.31
CA TYR A 415 -10.48 -13.96 39.29
C TYR A 415 -10.66 -15.48 39.32
N LYS A 416 -9.73 -16.19 39.97
CA LYS A 416 -9.65 -17.66 39.96
C LYS A 416 -10.90 -18.38 40.49
N ASP A 417 -11.76 -17.70 41.24
CA ASP A 417 -13.03 -18.21 41.78
C ASP A 417 -14.24 -17.97 40.85
N LYS A 418 -14.04 -17.28 39.73
CA LYS A 418 -15.09 -16.86 38.79
C LYS A 418 -14.84 -17.39 37.37
N GLU A 419 -15.93 -17.62 36.64
CA GLU A 419 -15.85 -17.79 35.19
C GLU A 419 -15.57 -16.42 34.52
N ALA A 420 -14.88 -16.42 33.37
CA ALA A 420 -14.49 -15.20 32.66
C ALA A 420 -15.67 -14.27 32.35
N GLY A 421 -16.87 -14.81 32.08
CA GLY A 421 -18.07 -13.99 31.89
C GLY A 421 -18.51 -13.24 33.16
N GLU A 422 -18.34 -13.84 34.35
CA GLU A 422 -18.61 -13.13 35.62
C GLU A 422 -17.58 -12.02 35.87
N ALA A 423 -16.31 -12.28 35.56
CA ALA A 423 -15.24 -11.30 35.68
C ALA A 423 -15.41 -10.14 34.67
N MET A 424 -15.82 -10.44 33.45
CA MET A 424 -16.11 -9.45 32.42
C MET A 424 -17.29 -8.54 32.83
N LEU A 425 -18.36 -9.10 33.41
CA LEU A 425 -19.49 -8.32 33.92
C LEU A 425 -19.07 -7.38 35.05
N LEU A 426 -18.24 -7.87 35.98
CA LEU A 426 -17.72 -7.07 37.09
C LEU A 426 -16.91 -5.86 36.59
N ASN A 427 -16.08 -6.05 35.57
CA ASN A 427 -15.23 -4.97 35.05
C ASN A 427 -16.02 -3.96 34.20
N THR A 428 -16.93 -4.44 33.35
CA THR A 428 -17.78 -3.55 32.52
C THR A 428 -18.81 -2.76 33.33
N SER A 429 -19.12 -3.19 34.55
CA SER A 429 -20.00 -2.45 35.47
C SER A 429 -19.33 -1.27 36.18
N LYS A 430 -17.99 -1.12 36.08
CA LYS A 430 -17.23 0.00 36.68
C LYS A 430 -17.46 1.29 35.88
N ASP A 431 -17.47 2.44 36.55
CA ASP A 431 -17.79 3.74 35.92
C ASP A 431 -16.96 4.03 34.66
N ASP A 432 -15.65 3.75 34.69
CA ASP A 432 -14.75 3.99 33.56
C ASP A 432 -15.02 3.09 32.33
N MET A 433 -15.77 2.00 32.49
CA MET A 433 -16.06 1.02 31.44
C MET A 433 -17.56 0.87 31.13
N LYS A 434 -18.43 1.70 31.73
CA LYS A 434 -19.89 1.66 31.52
C LYS A 434 -20.32 1.88 30.07
N HIS A 435 -19.48 2.54 29.27
CA HIS A 435 -19.71 2.77 27.85
C HIS A 435 -19.49 1.52 26.98
N ILE A 436 -18.95 0.44 27.56
CA ILE A 436 -18.71 -0.84 26.90
C ILE A 436 -19.92 -1.76 27.08
N LYS A 437 -20.61 -2.07 25.98
CA LYS A 437 -21.72 -3.01 25.92
C LYS A 437 -21.23 -4.37 25.46
N VAL A 438 -21.62 -5.43 26.16
CA VAL A 438 -21.23 -6.80 25.79
C VAL A 438 -22.48 -7.63 25.48
N ARG A 439 -22.47 -8.26 24.30
CA ARG A 439 -23.47 -9.22 23.86
C ARG A 439 -22.83 -10.59 23.69
N VAL A 440 -23.56 -11.62 24.12
CA VAL A 440 -23.11 -13.00 24.15
C VAL A 440 -23.92 -13.82 23.16
N MET A 441 -23.26 -14.41 22.16
CA MET A 441 -23.86 -15.36 21.25
C MET A 441 -24.19 -16.65 21.99
N THR A 442 -25.47 -16.99 22.08
CA THR A 442 -25.99 -18.18 22.74
C THR A 442 -26.08 -19.35 21.77
N GLY A 443 -25.76 -20.55 22.24
CA GLY A 443 -25.71 -21.77 21.42
C GLY A 443 -24.43 -22.56 21.67
N SER A 444 -24.36 -23.79 21.15
CA SER A 444 -23.14 -24.61 21.24
C SER A 444 -22.02 -24.06 20.37
N MET A 445 -22.35 -23.41 19.25
CA MET A 445 -21.44 -22.77 18.30
C MET A 445 -21.81 -21.30 18.12
N PRO A 446 -20.82 -20.38 18.02
CA PRO A 446 -21.08 -18.97 17.79
C PRO A 446 -21.70 -18.75 16.40
N THR A 447 -22.67 -17.83 16.31
CA THR A 447 -23.35 -17.51 15.04
C THR A 447 -22.40 -16.85 14.05
N VAL A 448 -21.47 -16.02 14.55
CA VAL A 448 -20.37 -15.46 13.77
C VAL A 448 -19.08 -16.11 14.26
N HIS A 449 -18.40 -16.86 13.40
CA HIS A 449 -17.11 -17.46 13.73
C HIS A 449 -15.94 -16.53 13.43
N ASP A 450 -16.06 -15.73 12.38
CA ASP A 450 -15.00 -14.84 11.90
C ASP A 450 -14.85 -13.61 12.79
N ARG A 451 -13.66 -12.99 12.73
CA ARG A 451 -13.36 -11.84 13.59
C ARG A 451 -13.38 -10.56 12.78
N PHE A 452 -14.12 -9.60 13.31
CA PHE A 452 -14.27 -8.29 12.71
C PHE A 452 -14.05 -7.22 13.77
N LEU A 453 -13.44 -6.13 13.34
CA LEU A 453 -13.33 -4.90 14.10
C LEU A 453 -13.99 -3.80 13.27
N VAL A 454 -15.12 -3.29 13.73
CA VAL A 454 -15.78 -2.14 13.11
C VAL A 454 -15.29 -0.89 13.80
N ILE A 455 -14.64 0.00 13.05
CA ILE A 455 -14.15 1.30 13.52
C ILE A 455 -14.91 2.36 12.72
N ASP A 456 -15.85 3.03 13.36
CA ASP A 456 -16.77 3.97 12.70
C ASP A 456 -17.46 3.32 11.48
N ASN A 457 -17.11 3.73 10.25
CA ASN A 457 -17.69 3.16 9.02
C ASN A 457 -16.81 2.09 8.37
N ASP A 458 -15.62 1.84 8.91
CA ASP A 458 -14.69 0.88 8.38
C ASP A 458 -14.82 -0.48 9.08
N VAL A 459 -14.62 -1.56 8.32
CA VAL A 459 -14.57 -2.91 8.86
C VAL A 459 -13.20 -3.49 8.58
N TRP A 460 -12.56 -3.98 9.64
CA TRP A 460 -11.34 -4.75 9.57
C TRP A 460 -11.64 -6.21 9.80
N PHE A 461 -11.08 -7.07 8.97
CA PHE A 461 -11.16 -8.51 9.09
C PHE A 461 -9.84 -9.07 9.62
N THR A 462 -9.93 -10.05 10.51
CA THR A 462 -8.78 -10.85 10.95
C THR A 462 -9.11 -12.33 10.98
N GLY A 463 -8.21 -13.15 10.42
CA GLY A 463 -8.33 -14.60 10.47
C GLY A 463 -8.07 -15.20 11.86
N ASN A 464 -7.30 -14.50 12.70
CA ASN A 464 -6.94 -14.93 14.05
C ASN A 464 -7.77 -14.17 15.09
N SER A 465 -8.08 -14.86 16.20
CA SER A 465 -8.59 -14.22 17.41
C SER A 465 -7.60 -13.15 17.88
N LEU A 466 -8.11 -12.04 18.41
CA LEU A 466 -7.29 -10.89 18.80
C LEU A 466 -6.21 -11.27 19.83
N ASN A 467 -6.49 -12.25 20.67
CA ASN A 467 -5.53 -12.75 21.66
C ASN A 467 -4.37 -13.55 21.07
N SER A 468 -4.56 -14.18 19.92
CA SER A 468 -3.58 -15.01 19.22
C SER A 468 -2.87 -14.25 18.09
N LEU A 469 -3.25 -12.99 17.86
CA LEU A 469 -2.71 -12.15 16.81
C LEU A 469 -1.25 -11.80 17.12
N GLY A 470 -0.37 -12.02 16.15
CA GLY A 470 1.07 -11.83 16.34
C GLY A 470 1.78 -13.00 17.03
N GLU A 471 1.09 -13.91 17.73
CA GLU A 471 1.68 -15.19 18.14
C GLU A 471 1.75 -16.16 16.96
N ARG A 472 0.61 -16.31 16.27
CA ARG A 472 0.49 -17.09 15.04
C ARG A 472 0.48 -16.16 13.84
N ALA A 473 0.97 -16.68 12.71
CA ALA A 473 0.85 -16.00 11.44
C ALA A 473 -0.63 -15.66 11.18
N GLY A 474 -0.92 -14.38 10.99
CA GLY A 474 -2.26 -13.86 10.77
C GLY A 474 -2.20 -12.63 9.89
N MET A 475 -3.31 -12.36 9.22
CA MET A 475 -3.46 -11.17 8.39
C MET A 475 -4.65 -10.37 8.90
N MET A 476 -4.46 -9.05 8.90
CA MET A 476 -5.52 -8.09 9.13
C MET A 476 -5.63 -7.18 7.91
N ILE A 477 -6.86 -6.89 7.47
CA ILE A 477 -7.13 -6.07 6.29
C ILE A 477 -8.45 -5.31 6.46
N LYS A 478 -8.48 -4.07 6.01
CA LYS A 478 -9.71 -3.28 5.89
C LYS A 478 -10.51 -3.75 4.68
N LEU A 479 -11.81 -3.93 4.86
CA LEU A 479 -12.70 -4.36 3.78
C LEU A 479 -13.03 -3.18 2.87
N PRO A 480 -12.95 -3.34 1.52
CA PRO A 480 -13.21 -2.26 0.58
C PRO A 480 -14.69 -1.83 0.53
N ALA A 481 -15.61 -2.71 0.96
CA ALA A 481 -17.04 -2.46 1.03
C ALA A 481 -17.56 -2.92 2.42
N PRO A 482 -17.46 -2.05 3.44
CA PRO A 482 -17.77 -2.42 4.82
C PRO A 482 -19.27 -2.56 5.11
N GLU A 483 -20.14 -1.84 4.40
CA GLU A 483 -21.57 -1.70 4.71
C GLU A 483 -22.32 -3.04 4.76
N PRO A 484 -22.16 -3.96 3.78
CA PRO A 484 -22.85 -5.25 3.83
C PRO A 484 -22.48 -6.09 5.06
N VAL A 485 -21.24 -5.94 5.55
CA VAL A 485 -20.75 -6.66 6.73
C VAL A 485 -21.30 -6.03 8.01
N ILE A 486 -21.30 -4.69 8.09
CA ILE A 486 -21.91 -3.93 9.19
C ILE A 486 -23.38 -4.31 9.35
N ASP A 487 -24.14 -4.34 8.24
CA ASP A 487 -25.56 -4.67 8.26
C ASP A 487 -25.82 -6.08 8.78
N LYS A 488 -25.00 -7.06 8.36
CA LYS A 488 -25.13 -8.45 8.81
C LYS A 488 -24.73 -8.64 10.27
N ILE A 489 -23.67 -7.99 10.72
CA ILE A 489 -23.27 -8.01 12.13
C ILE A 489 -24.33 -7.33 12.99
N SER A 490 -24.89 -6.21 12.53
CA SER A 490 -25.98 -5.49 13.21
C SER A 490 -27.22 -6.38 13.36
N GLN A 491 -27.60 -7.13 12.32
CA GLN A 491 -28.69 -8.10 12.38
C GLN A 491 -28.45 -9.15 13.48
N VAL A 492 -27.23 -9.67 13.60
CA VAL A 492 -26.89 -10.65 14.65
C VAL A 492 -26.89 -10.00 16.05
N LEU A 493 -26.32 -8.80 16.20
CA LEU A 493 -26.28 -8.07 17.47
C LEU A 493 -27.66 -7.77 18.06
N HIS A 494 -28.66 -7.61 17.19
CA HIS A 494 -30.04 -7.28 17.57
C HIS A 494 -30.98 -8.49 17.54
N ASP A 495 -30.46 -9.70 17.23
CA ASP A 495 -31.24 -10.94 17.27
C ASP A 495 -31.40 -11.42 18.73
N PRO A 496 -32.60 -11.35 19.32
CA PRO A 496 -32.84 -11.72 20.71
C PRO A 496 -32.86 -13.24 20.93
N GLU A 497 -33.02 -14.04 19.87
CA GLU A 497 -32.99 -15.51 19.97
C GLU A 497 -31.56 -16.03 20.01
N ARG A 498 -30.64 -15.33 19.33
CA ARG A 498 -29.24 -15.75 19.17
C ARG A 498 -28.27 -15.02 20.08
N THR A 499 -28.64 -13.86 20.61
CA THR A 499 -27.77 -13.06 21.47
C THR A 499 -28.47 -12.62 22.75
N LYS A 500 -27.72 -12.59 23.86
CA LYS A 500 -28.17 -12.05 25.14
C LYS A 500 -27.23 -10.94 25.61
N THR A 501 -27.70 -10.05 26.48
CA THR A 501 -26.77 -9.17 27.20
C THR A 501 -25.87 -10.01 28.11
N LEU A 502 -24.68 -9.50 28.45
CA LEU A 502 -23.79 -10.19 29.36
C LEU A 502 -24.44 -10.44 30.73
N ASP A 503 -25.18 -9.47 31.27
CA ASP A 503 -25.89 -9.62 32.54
C ASP A 503 -26.92 -10.75 32.47
N ASP A 504 -27.84 -10.72 31.48
CA ASP A 504 -28.86 -11.76 31.30
C ASP A 504 -28.24 -13.16 31.15
N TRP A 505 -27.12 -13.25 30.42
CA TRP A 505 -26.40 -14.49 30.22
C TRP A 505 -25.76 -14.99 31.53
N VAL A 506 -25.10 -14.12 32.30
CA VAL A 506 -24.48 -14.47 33.59
C VAL A 506 -25.54 -14.92 34.59
N GLN A 507 -26.66 -14.20 34.71
CA GLN A 507 -27.75 -14.56 35.62
C GLN A 507 -28.31 -15.96 35.29
N HIS A 508 -28.58 -16.21 34.00
CA HIS A 508 -29.03 -17.53 33.55
C HIS A 508 -27.98 -18.63 33.82
N ARG A 509 -26.69 -18.34 33.62
CA ARG A 509 -25.57 -19.26 33.85
C ARG A 509 -25.45 -19.62 35.33
N LEU A 510 -25.56 -18.65 36.23
CA LEU A 510 -25.55 -18.88 37.67
C LEU A 510 -26.74 -19.74 38.11
N ALA A 511 -27.96 -19.39 37.68
CA ALA A 511 -29.16 -20.17 37.98
C ALA A 511 -29.06 -21.64 37.50
N THR A 512 -28.48 -21.86 36.31
CA THR A 512 -28.25 -23.21 35.76
C THR A 512 -27.18 -23.98 36.54
N ARG A 513 -26.11 -23.33 37.00
CA ARG A 513 -25.07 -23.94 37.84
C ARG A 513 -25.60 -24.32 39.23
N GLU A 514 -26.50 -23.50 39.79
CA GLU A 514 -27.11 -23.75 41.09
C GLU A 514 -28.17 -24.86 41.05
N SER A 515 -28.88 -25.01 39.93
CA SER A 515 -29.86 -26.09 39.72
C SER A 515 -29.23 -27.42 39.30
N ALA A 516 -27.97 -27.43 38.85
CA ALA A 516 -27.27 -28.66 38.46
C ALA A 516 -27.11 -29.65 39.65
N PRO A 517 -27.48 -30.93 39.49
CA PRO A 517 -27.54 -31.91 40.60
C PRO A 517 -26.21 -32.15 41.32
N CYS A 518 -25.07 -31.96 40.64
CA CYS A 518 -23.74 -32.04 41.26
C CYS A 518 -23.45 -30.90 42.26
N SER A 519 -24.04 -29.71 42.11
CA SER A 519 -23.70 -28.57 42.97
C SER A 519 -24.31 -28.71 44.37
N LYS A 520 -25.54 -29.25 44.47
CA LYS A 520 -26.17 -29.59 45.76
C LYS A 520 -25.39 -30.67 46.49
N PHE A 521 -24.93 -31.70 45.79
CA PHE A 521 -24.14 -32.79 46.37
C PHE A 521 -22.75 -32.32 46.86
N VAL A 522 -22.09 -31.42 46.10
CA VAL A 522 -20.80 -30.83 46.49
C VAL A 522 -20.93 -29.81 47.63
N LYS A 523 -22.00 -29.00 47.65
CA LYS A 523 -22.33 -28.11 48.78
C LYS A 523 -22.64 -28.94 50.04
N LEU A 524 -23.36 -30.06 49.92
CA LEU A 524 -23.62 -31.01 51.02
C LEU A 524 -22.33 -31.68 51.54
N LEU A 525 -21.42 -32.09 50.65
CA LEU A 525 -20.12 -32.65 51.00
C LEU A 525 -19.18 -31.62 51.67
N ARG A 526 -19.20 -30.35 51.24
CA ARG A 526 -18.46 -29.27 51.89
C ARG A 526 -19.04 -28.93 53.27
N TRP A 527 -20.36 -28.93 53.42
CA TRP A 527 -21.03 -28.77 54.72
C TRP A 527 -20.72 -29.93 55.67
N ALA A 528 -20.79 -31.18 55.19
CA ALA A 528 -20.43 -32.37 55.96
C ALA A 528 -18.94 -32.40 56.38
N ARG A 529 -18.02 -31.92 55.53
CA ARG A 529 -16.60 -31.74 55.88
C ARG A 529 -16.37 -30.62 56.90
N LYS A 530 -17.19 -29.56 56.89
CA LYS A 530 -17.11 -28.46 57.87
C LYS A 530 -17.60 -28.91 59.26
N LEU A 531 -18.65 -29.74 59.31
CA LEU A 531 -19.09 -30.40 60.56
C LEU A 531 -18.06 -31.39 61.10
N LYS A 532 -17.42 -32.19 60.24
CA LYS A 532 -16.34 -33.12 60.66
C LYS A 532 -15.05 -32.41 61.13
N ARG A 533 -14.78 -31.19 60.68
CA ARG A 533 -13.63 -30.39 61.12
C ARG A 533 -13.89 -29.61 62.42
N GLY A 534 -15.14 -29.45 62.84
CA GLY A 534 -15.49 -28.91 64.16
C GLY A 534 -15.35 -29.91 65.30
N SER A 535 -15.25 -31.22 65.00
CA SER A 535 -15.29 -32.29 66.02
C SER A 535 -13.97 -33.03 66.26
N LEU A 536 -12.89 -32.68 65.57
CA LEU A 536 -11.58 -33.33 65.74
C LEU A 536 -10.46 -32.29 65.68
N GLY A 537 -10.19 -31.66 66.82
CA GLY A 537 -8.97 -30.88 67.04
C GLY A 537 -7.81 -31.82 67.34
N ILE A 538 -7.02 -32.19 66.32
CA ILE A 538 -5.70 -32.81 66.50
C ILE A 538 -4.77 -32.30 65.40
N SER A 539 -3.72 -31.59 65.81
CA SER A 539 -2.60 -31.14 64.96
C SER A 539 -1.65 -32.30 64.63
N PRO A 540 -1.00 -32.33 63.45
CA PRO A 540 0.17 -33.18 63.25
C PRO A 540 1.48 -32.38 63.09
N PRO A 541 2.63 -32.97 63.45
CA PRO A 541 3.95 -32.36 63.36
C PRO A 541 4.68 -32.68 62.03
N CYS A 542 5.76 -31.93 61.85
CA CYS A 542 6.74 -31.94 60.76
C CYS A 542 7.72 -33.14 60.85
N SER A 543 8.14 -33.72 59.73
CA SER A 543 9.56 -33.95 59.41
C SER A 543 9.80 -34.63 58.04
N THR A 544 10.96 -34.26 57.50
CA THR A 544 11.69 -34.63 56.28
C THR A 544 12.29 -36.04 56.26
N ALA A 545 12.41 -36.66 55.08
CA ALA A 545 13.53 -37.56 54.73
C ALA A 545 13.68 -37.75 53.21
N GLN A 546 14.94 -37.86 52.75
CA GLN A 546 15.41 -37.91 51.36
C GLN A 546 15.81 -39.33 50.89
N ARG A 547 15.83 -39.51 49.55
CA ARG A 547 16.70 -40.36 48.66
C ARG A 547 16.46 -41.89 48.57
N PRO A 548 16.98 -42.61 47.53
CA PRO A 548 17.41 -42.22 46.17
C PRO A 548 17.03 -43.20 44.99
N VAL A 549 17.25 -42.67 43.77
CA VAL A 549 17.60 -43.22 42.42
C VAL A 549 17.71 -44.75 42.16
N LEU A 550 17.14 -45.20 41.04
CA LEU A 550 17.62 -46.32 40.20
C LEU A 550 17.27 -46.10 38.70
N LYS A 551 18.26 -46.26 37.80
CA LYS A 551 18.12 -46.36 36.32
C LYS A 551 17.90 -47.82 35.91
N PRO A 552 17.40 -48.08 34.68
CA PRO A 552 18.25 -48.81 33.72
C PRO A 552 18.17 -48.35 32.25
N ALA A 553 19.18 -48.79 31.48
CA ALA A 553 19.35 -48.76 30.01
C ALA A 553 18.17 -49.42 29.25
N GLY A 554 17.89 -49.26 27.96
CA GLY A 554 18.61 -48.79 26.78
C GLY A 554 18.23 -49.74 25.62
N LYS A 555 17.76 -49.24 24.47
CA LYS A 555 17.85 -49.90 23.14
C LYS A 555 17.38 -48.99 22.01
N THR A 556 18.23 -48.91 21.00
CA THR A 556 18.17 -48.19 19.73
C THR A 556 17.36 -48.98 18.70
N THR A 557 16.69 -48.31 17.77
CA THR A 557 16.34 -48.88 16.45
C THR A 557 16.22 -47.74 15.43
N GLU A 558 17.11 -47.77 14.44
CA GLU A 558 17.06 -47.00 13.20
C GLU A 558 16.38 -47.83 12.08
N ILE A 559 16.26 -47.22 10.88
CA ILE A 559 15.76 -47.68 9.57
C ILE A 559 14.33 -47.14 9.30
N GLY A 560 14.01 -46.46 8.20
CA GLY A 560 14.74 -46.04 6.99
C GLY A 560 13.75 -45.28 6.09
N VAL A 561 14.21 -44.28 5.33
CA VAL A 561 13.40 -43.53 4.36
C VAL A 561 13.94 -43.83 2.97
N GLU A 562 13.12 -44.50 2.15
CA GLU A 562 13.36 -44.72 0.73
C GLU A 562 13.04 -43.45 -0.08
N THR A 563 13.97 -43.11 -0.97
CA THR A 563 13.80 -42.12 -2.03
C THR A 563 13.46 -42.83 -3.33
N GLU A 564 12.31 -42.54 -3.93
CA GLU A 564 11.94 -42.98 -5.28
C GLU A 564 12.27 -41.89 -6.32
N LYS A 565 12.95 -42.32 -7.40
CA LYS A 565 13.23 -41.56 -8.62
C LYS A 565 12.19 -41.88 -9.69
N ALA A 566 11.85 -40.85 -10.46
CA ALA A 566 11.00 -40.87 -11.64
C ALA A 566 11.59 -41.69 -12.82
N PRO A 567 10.74 -41.96 -13.83
CA PRO A 567 11.05 -41.72 -15.23
C PRO A 567 10.55 -40.35 -15.73
#